data_AF-A0A2V7SWY8-F1
#
_entry.id   AF-A0A2V7SWY8-F1
#
_cell.length_a   1.000
_cell.length_b   1.000
_cell.length_c   1.000
_cell.angle_alpha   90.00
_cell.angle_beta   90.00
_cell.angle_gamma   90.00
#
_symmetry.space_group_name_H-M   'P 1'
#
loop_
_entity.id
_entity.type
_entity.pdbx_description
1 polymer ?
#
loop_
_entity_poly.entity_id
_entity_poly.type
_entity_poly.pdbx_seq_one_letter_code
_entity_poly.pdbx_strand_id
1 'polypeptide(L)'
;MRPTALRRDPVASALFAGAQRYTTIKGPVLAIYAAPRPLPADAPSDSSARARIDSVALAAMLPQITAFQRGVPQARVIRLAHATHYVFRSNTADVLRELRAFIDALPHAP
;
A
#
# COMPACT_ATOMS: atom_id res chain seq x y z
N MET A 1 -27.47 15.04 0.43
CA MET A 1 -27.26 14.00 -0.60
C MET A 1 -26.33 12.94 0.01
N ARG A 2 -26.81 11.72 0.30
CA ARG A 2 -25.92 10.62 0.69
C ARG A 2 -25.19 10.15 -0.57
N PRO A 3 -23.87 9.95 -0.57
CA PRO A 3 -23.20 9.33 -1.70
C PRO A 3 -23.83 7.95 -1.90
N THR A 4 -24.45 7.72 -3.06
CA THR A 4 -24.89 6.40 -3.48
C THR A 4 -23.65 5.53 -3.45
N ALA A 5 -23.57 4.57 -2.52
CA ALA A 5 -22.48 3.62 -2.51
C ALA A 5 -22.44 2.99 -3.90
N LEU A 6 -21.36 3.24 -4.66
CA LEU A 6 -21.17 2.66 -5.97
C LEU A 6 -21.48 1.17 -5.85
N ARG A 7 -22.56 0.72 -6.50
CA ARG A 7 -22.95 -0.68 -6.49
C ARG A 7 -21.75 -1.44 -7.02
N ARG A 8 -21.09 -2.24 -6.17
CA ARG A 8 -19.97 -3.06 -6.62
C ARG A 8 -20.45 -3.85 -7.83
N ASP A 9 -19.70 -3.79 -8.92
CA ASP A 9 -20.01 -4.53 -10.12
C ASP A 9 -20.18 -6.01 -9.74
N PRO A 10 -21.37 -6.61 -9.96
CA PRO A 10 -21.63 -7.99 -9.55
C PRO A 10 -20.71 -8.97 -10.29
N VAL A 11 -20.29 -8.66 -11.52
CA VAL A 11 -19.35 -9.49 -12.29
C VAL A 11 -17.97 -9.42 -11.64
N ALA A 12 -17.44 -8.23 -11.41
CA ALA A 12 -16.17 -8.06 -10.70
C ALA A 12 -16.18 -8.73 -9.32
N SER A 13 -17.28 -8.59 -8.57
CA SER A 13 -17.43 -9.20 -7.25
C SER A 13 -17.40 -10.72 -7.31
N ALA A 14 -18.10 -11.33 -8.28
CA ALA A 14 -18.09 -12.78 -8.49
C ALA A 14 -16.69 -13.28 -8.89
N LEU A 15 -15.99 -12.55 -9.76
CA LEU A 15 -14.60 -12.87 -10.14
C LEU A 15 -13.67 -12.88 -8.92
N PHE A 16 -13.71 -11.83 -8.08
CA PHE A 16 -12.89 -11.79 -6.86
C PHE A 16 -13.30 -12.84 -5.82
N ALA A 17 -14.59 -13.16 -5.71
CA ALA A 17 -15.08 -14.15 -4.76
C ALA A 17 -14.68 -15.58 -5.15
N GLY A 18 -14.64 -15.88 -6.45
CA GLY A 18 -14.25 -17.18 -7.00
C GLY A 18 -12.73 -17.36 -7.19
N ALA A 19 -11.93 -16.31 -7.01
CA ALA A 19 -10.48 -16.39 -7.16
C ALA A 19 -9.85 -17.33 -6.11
N GLN A 20 -8.84 -18.09 -6.53
CA GLN A 20 -8.04 -18.90 -5.61
C GLN A 20 -7.41 -18.00 -4.54
N ARG A 21 -7.65 -18.35 -3.26
CA ARG A 21 -7.08 -17.60 -2.14
C ARG A 21 -5.69 -18.13 -1.81
N TYR A 22 -4.69 -17.28 -1.96
CA TYR A 22 -3.33 -17.54 -1.47
C TYR A 22 -3.20 -16.95 -0.06
N THR A 23 -3.40 -17.79 0.95
CA THR A 23 -3.46 -17.35 2.36
C THR A 23 -2.15 -17.51 3.12
N THR A 24 -1.13 -18.08 2.51
CA THR A 24 0.16 -18.36 3.17
C THR A 24 1.31 -17.87 2.30
N ILE A 25 2.19 -17.06 2.90
CA ILE A 25 3.46 -16.63 2.30
C ILE A 25 4.58 -17.19 3.15
N LYS A 26 5.41 -18.04 2.54
CA LYS A 26 6.57 -18.66 3.19
C LYS A 26 7.82 -17.86 2.84
N GLY A 27 8.58 -17.48 3.86
CA GLY A 27 9.86 -16.77 3.71
C GLY A 27 9.82 -15.30 4.13
N PRO A 28 10.97 -14.61 4.05
CA PRO A 28 11.09 -13.19 4.32
C PRO A 28 10.32 -12.36 3.29
N VAL A 29 9.71 -11.27 3.73
CA VAL A 29 8.88 -10.41 2.86
C VAL A 29 9.23 -8.94 3.08
N LEU A 30 9.45 -8.22 1.98
CA LEU A 30 9.44 -6.76 1.94
C LEU A 30 8.18 -6.30 1.18
N ALA A 31 7.28 -5.59 1.85
CA ALA A 31 6.10 -5.00 1.24
C ALA A 31 6.22 -3.47 1.23
N ILE A 32 6.11 -2.86 0.04
CA ILE A 32 6.26 -1.43 -0.16
C ILE A 32 4.90 -0.86 -0.61
N TYR A 33 4.33 0.03 0.19
CA TYR A 33 3.06 0.70 -0.08
C TYR A 33 3.26 2.16 -0.45
N ALA A 34 2.60 2.61 -1.52
CA ALA A 34 2.39 4.04 -1.81
C ALA A 34 1.26 4.59 -0.92
N ALA A 35 1.61 5.10 0.26
CA ALA A 35 0.61 5.51 1.26
C ALA A 35 1.12 6.67 2.15
N PRO A 36 0.44 7.83 2.17
CA PRO A 36 -0.67 8.20 1.27
C PRO A 36 -0.19 8.33 -0.20
N ARG A 37 -1.12 8.20 -1.15
CA ARG A 37 -0.85 8.47 -2.57
C ARG A 37 -0.64 9.97 -2.81
N PRO A 38 -0.08 10.40 -3.96
CA PRO A 38 0.12 11.81 -4.25
C PRO A 38 -1.24 12.51 -4.29
N LEU A 39 -1.26 13.75 -3.81
CA LEU A 39 -2.41 14.62 -3.94
C LEU A 39 -2.69 14.90 -5.43
N PRO A 40 -3.97 15.04 -5.82
CA PRO A 40 -4.30 15.45 -7.18
C PRO A 40 -3.78 16.88 -7.46
N ALA A 41 -3.57 17.19 -8.74
CA ALA A 41 -2.91 18.44 -9.16
C ALA A 41 -3.68 19.71 -8.75
N ASP A 42 -5.00 19.60 -8.56
CA ASP A 42 -5.92 20.65 -8.12
C ASP A 42 -6.11 20.71 -6.60
N ALA A 43 -5.31 19.95 -5.83
CA ALA A 43 -5.38 19.99 -4.38
C ALA A 43 -5.06 21.40 -3.83
N PRO A 44 -5.73 21.83 -2.74
CA PRO A 44 -5.46 23.12 -2.11
C PRO A 44 -3.97 23.31 -1.79
N SER A 45 -3.46 24.53 -1.92
CA SER A 45 -2.09 24.87 -1.54
C SER A 45 -1.92 24.99 -0.02
N ASP A 46 -3.01 25.22 0.72
CA ASP A 46 -3.00 25.34 2.18
C ASP A 46 -2.50 24.06 2.86
N SER A 47 -1.53 24.22 3.75
CA SER A 47 -0.85 23.10 4.42
C SER A 47 -1.80 22.27 5.30
N SER A 48 -2.76 22.92 5.98
CA SER A 48 -3.71 22.23 6.87
C SER A 48 -4.72 21.41 6.07
N ALA A 49 -5.18 21.96 4.94
CA ALA A 49 -6.07 21.28 4.02
C ALA A 49 -5.38 20.05 3.40
N ARG A 50 -4.11 20.17 3.00
CA ARG A 50 -3.33 19.05 2.45
C ARG A 50 -3.11 17.94 3.47
N ALA A 51 -2.70 18.28 4.70
CA ALA A 51 -2.53 17.30 5.77
C ALA A 51 -3.82 16.54 6.08
N ARG A 52 -4.98 17.21 6.00
CA ARG A 52 -6.29 16.56 6.16
C ARG A 52 -6.62 15.61 5.00
N ILE A 53 -6.29 15.97 3.76
CA ILE A 53 -6.50 15.07 2.62
C ILE A 53 -5.62 13.83 2.75
N ASP A 54 -4.35 14.03 3.13
CA ASP A 54 -3.40 12.93 3.35
C ASP A 54 -3.85 11.99 4.46
N SER A 55 -4.36 12.53 5.58
CA SER A 55 -4.84 11.70 6.68
C SER A 55 -6.05 10.83 6.28
N VAL A 56 -6.99 11.39 5.50
CA VAL A 56 -8.13 10.66 4.95
C VAL A 56 -7.67 9.60 3.94
N ALA A 57 -6.75 9.96 3.03
CA ALA A 57 -6.21 9.05 2.03
C ALA A 57 -5.45 7.88 2.68
N LEU A 58 -4.66 8.15 3.72
CA LEU A 58 -3.96 7.12 4.49
C LEU A 58 -4.98 6.23 5.22
N ALA A 59 -5.98 6.80 5.89
CA ALA A 59 -7.01 6.06 6.61
C ALA A 59 -7.77 5.07 5.69
N ALA A 60 -7.99 5.41 4.42
CA ALA A 60 -8.60 4.51 3.45
C ALA A 60 -7.72 3.28 3.10
N MET A 61 -6.39 3.38 3.27
CA MET A 61 -5.45 2.31 2.95
C MET A 61 -5.04 1.47 4.17
N LEU A 62 -5.14 2.05 5.38
CA LEU A 62 -4.75 1.38 6.62
C LEU A 62 -5.41 0.02 6.85
N PRO A 63 -6.70 -0.22 6.53
CA PRO A 63 -7.30 -1.54 6.71
C PRO A 63 -6.57 -2.65 5.94
N GLN A 64 -6.19 -2.38 4.69
CA GLN A 64 -5.46 -3.34 3.86
C GLN A 64 -4.05 -3.56 4.40
N ILE A 65 -3.33 -2.48 4.71
CA ILE A 65 -1.95 -2.55 5.21
C ILE A 65 -1.91 -3.32 6.55
N THR A 66 -2.83 -2.98 7.46
CA THR A 66 -2.94 -3.64 8.77
C THR A 66 -3.31 -5.11 8.63
N ALA A 67 -4.25 -5.44 7.73
CA ALA A 67 -4.61 -6.84 7.49
C ALA A 67 -3.42 -7.65 6.94
N PHE A 68 -2.63 -7.07 6.03
CA PHE A 68 -1.43 -7.71 5.52
C PHE A 68 -0.37 -7.91 6.62
N GLN A 69 -0.08 -6.87 7.41
CA GLN A 69 0.85 -6.95 8.54
C GLN A 69 0.44 -8.03 9.55
N ARG A 70 -0.87 -8.18 9.82
CA ARG A 70 -1.39 -9.23 10.70
C ARG A 70 -1.28 -10.62 10.09
N GLY A 71 -1.48 -10.75 8.78
CA GLY A 71 -1.41 -12.03 8.06
C GLY A 71 0.03 -12.50 7.78
N VAL A 72 0.99 -11.57 7.75
CA VAL A 72 2.41 -11.82 7.47
C VAL A 72 3.26 -11.10 8.52
N PRO A 73 3.25 -11.56 9.79
CA PRO A 73 3.89 -10.84 10.89
C PRO A 73 5.40 -10.70 10.74
N GLN A 74 6.05 -11.57 9.95
CA GLN A 74 7.47 -11.48 9.62
C GLN A 74 7.81 -10.48 8.51
N ALA A 75 6.80 -9.87 7.86
CA ALA A 75 7.04 -8.94 6.76
C ALA A 75 7.59 -7.59 7.27
N ARG A 76 8.61 -7.09 6.58
CA ARG A 76 9.01 -5.68 6.65
C ARG A 76 8.05 -4.88 5.78
N VAL A 77 7.20 -4.07 6.41
CA VAL A 77 6.21 -3.25 5.70
C VAL A 77 6.61 -1.79 5.75
N ILE A 78 6.86 -1.21 4.57
CA ILE A 78 7.29 0.18 4.40
C ILE A 78 6.20 0.95 3.68
N ARG A 79 5.97 2.19 4.10
CA ARG A 79 5.03 3.12 3.47
C ARG A 79 5.83 4.31 2.93
N LEU A 80 5.72 4.57 1.64
CA LEU A 80 6.32 5.71 0.97
C LEU A 80 5.21 6.73 0.69
N ALA A 81 5.26 7.85 1.41
CA ALA A 81 4.31 8.94 1.21
C ALA A 81 4.51 9.58 -0.17
N HIS A 82 3.41 9.89 -0.85
CA HIS A 82 3.37 10.53 -2.16
C HIS A 82 4.11 9.76 -3.27
N ALA A 83 4.34 8.47 -3.08
CA ALA A 83 4.72 7.59 -4.17
C ALA A 83 3.52 7.35 -5.08
N THR A 84 3.75 7.29 -6.39
CA THR A 84 2.71 6.93 -7.36
C THR A 84 2.47 5.41 -7.34
N HIS A 85 1.49 4.92 -8.11
CA HIS A 85 1.33 3.48 -8.33
C HIS A 85 2.61 2.83 -8.88
N TYR A 86 3.40 3.58 -9.67
CA TYR A 86 4.73 3.17 -10.12
C TYR A 86 5.80 3.54 -9.06
N VAL A 87 5.74 2.88 -7.90
CA VAL A 87 6.56 3.23 -6.71
C VAL A 87 8.06 3.33 -6.99
N PHE A 88 8.61 2.43 -7.81
CA PHE A 88 10.02 2.46 -8.17
C PHE A 88 10.37 3.70 -9.00
N ARG A 89 9.47 4.14 -9.89
CA ARG A 89 9.69 5.33 -10.72
C ARG A 89 9.61 6.62 -9.93
N SER A 90 8.68 6.73 -8.99
CA SER A 90 8.51 7.96 -8.21
C SER A 90 9.49 8.07 -7.03
N ASN A 91 9.99 6.95 -6.50
CA ASN A 91 10.80 6.91 -5.29
C ASN A 91 11.98 5.92 -5.42
N THR A 92 12.72 5.99 -6.52
CA THR A 92 13.79 5.03 -6.84
C THR A 92 14.81 4.90 -5.71
N ALA A 93 15.28 6.02 -5.15
CA ALA A 93 16.28 6.01 -4.09
C ALA A 93 15.81 5.27 -2.84
N ASP A 94 14.58 5.52 -2.39
CA ASP A 94 14.00 4.87 -1.22
C ASP A 94 13.75 3.39 -1.46
N VAL A 95 13.19 3.03 -2.61
CA VAL A 95 12.94 1.63 -2.96
C VAL A 95 14.26 0.86 -3.00
N LEU A 96 15.30 1.41 -3.64
CA LEU A 96 16.60 0.78 -3.69
C LEU A 96 17.26 0.65 -2.30
N ARG A 97 17.07 1.64 -1.42
CA ARG A 97 17.57 1.58 -0.04
C ARG A 97 16.90 0.48 0.75
N GLU A 98 15.57 0.39 0.70
CA GLU A 98 14.81 -0.65 1.40
C GLU A 98 15.10 -2.04 0.83
N LEU A 99 15.23 -2.16 -0.49
CA LEU A 99 15.53 -3.42 -1.16
C LEU A 99 16.91 -3.95 -0.78
N ARG A 100 17.96 -3.12 -0.82
CA ARG A 100 19.30 -3.51 -0.39
C ARG A 100 19.31 -3.92 1.08
N ALA A 101 18.78 -3.08 1.96
CA ALA A 101 18.72 -3.36 3.39
C ALA A 101 17.93 -4.64 3.73
N PHE A 102 16.93 -4.98 2.93
CA PHE A 102 16.20 -6.24 3.09
C PHE A 102 17.03 -7.44 2.62
N ILE A 103 17.66 -7.36 1.44
CA ILE A 103 18.51 -8.44 0.90
C ILE A 103 19.68 -8.73 1.84
N ASP A 104 20.36 -7.69 2.34
CA ASP A 104 21.50 -7.84 3.25
C ASP A 104 21.11 -8.50 4.57
N ALA A 105 19.84 -8.41 4.97
CA ALA A 105 19.29 -9.01 6.17
C ALA A 105 18.69 -10.42 5.95
N LEU A 106 18.73 -10.96 4.73
CA LEU A 106 18.21 -12.29 4.47
C LEU A 106 19.06 -13.37 5.15
N PRO A 107 18.45 -14.46 5.63
CA PRO A 107 19.19 -15.62 6.09
C PRO A 107 20.05 -16.15 4.94
N HIS A 108 21.34 -16.32 5.20
CA HIS A 108 22.21 -17.02 4.26
C HIS A 108 21.92 -18.52 4.39
N ALA A 109 21.86 -19.23 3.27
CA ALA A 109 21.80 -20.69 3.33
C ALA A 109 23.07 -21.20 4.05
N PRO A 110 22.96 -22.25 4.87
CA PRO A 110 24.11 -22.87 5.53
C PRO A 110 25.11 -23.45 4.52
#